data_AF-A0A1V4UK82-F1
#
_entry.id   AF-A0A1V4UK82-F1
#
_cell.length_a   1.000
_cell.length_b   1.000
_cell.length_c   1.000
_cell.angle_alpha   90.00
_cell.angle_beta   90.00
_cell.angle_gamma   90.00
#
_symmetry.space_group_name_H-M   'P 1'
#
loop_
_entity.id
_entity.type
_entity.pdbx_description
1 polymer ?
#
loop_
_entity_poly.entity_id
_entity_poly.type
_entity_poly.pdbx_seq_one_letter_code
_entity_poly.pdbx_strand_id
1 'polypeptide(L)'
;MAYFCQQCGECCSVMGQVFSIIRQLDEFRFLFRNEYTGDTREVEVAPPLRRLFAESLIPAEWENPCPFLRRDQPLGLSFCTVHQTRPDVCREYQCWRVLVLDREGRRVARVMERRYLCLEDEGLRGKWEEFRESADGLEGEDWDRAVIGFFRGLGFRVCV
;
A
#
# COMPACT_ATOMS: atom_id res chain seq x y z
N MET A 1 -2.06 4.08 16.53
CA MET A 1 -0.80 3.71 15.85
C MET A 1 -0.72 4.42 14.51
N ALA A 2 0.43 4.99 14.13
CA ALA A 2 0.60 5.65 12.85
C ALA A 2 0.94 4.60 11.77
N TYR A 3 0.20 4.61 10.66
CA TYR A 3 0.40 3.72 9.52
C TYR A 3 1.81 3.88 8.91
N PHE A 4 2.45 2.76 8.55
CA PHE A 4 3.73 2.74 7.83
C PHE A 4 3.57 2.08 6.45
N CYS A 5 4.06 2.75 5.40
CA CYS A 5 4.00 2.24 4.04
C CYS A 5 4.99 1.08 3.86
N GLN A 6 4.49 -0.08 3.45
CA GLN A 6 5.31 -1.29 3.23
C GLN A 6 5.96 -1.35 1.85
N GLN A 7 5.90 -0.26 1.06
CA GLN A 7 6.56 -0.16 -0.25
C GLN A 7 6.13 -1.26 -1.23
N CYS A 8 4.83 -1.55 -1.26
CA CYS A 8 4.24 -2.51 -2.18
C CYS A 8 3.72 -1.91 -3.49
N GLY A 9 3.46 -0.60 -3.49
CA GLY A 9 2.93 0.15 -4.62
C GLY A 9 1.44 -0.02 -4.91
N GLU A 10 0.70 -0.81 -4.15
CA GLU A 10 -0.71 -1.12 -4.47
C GLU A 10 -1.67 0.05 -4.27
N CYS A 11 -1.55 0.81 -3.17
CA CYS A 11 -2.31 2.05 -3.08
C CYS A 11 -1.90 3.04 -4.18
N CYS A 12 -0.69 2.93 -4.73
CA CYS A 12 -0.23 3.80 -5.81
C CYS A 12 -0.57 3.26 -7.20
N SER A 13 -1.00 2.01 -7.37
CA SER A 13 -1.15 1.36 -8.69
C SER A 13 -2.37 1.85 -9.48
N VAL A 14 -3.30 2.51 -8.81
CA VAL A 14 -4.54 3.07 -9.39
C VAL A 14 -4.64 4.59 -9.21
N MET A 15 -3.72 5.20 -8.46
CA MET A 15 -3.81 6.62 -8.09
C MET A 15 -3.57 7.59 -9.26
N GLY A 16 -3.15 7.10 -10.42
CA GLY A 16 -3.16 7.90 -11.66
C GLY A 16 -4.58 8.25 -12.13
N GLN A 17 -5.61 7.57 -11.64
CA GLN A 17 -7.02 7.97 -11.86
C GLN A 17 -7.42 9.17 -10.98
N VAL A 18 -6.78 9.29 -9.82
CA VAL A 18 -7.10 10.30 -8.80
C VAL A 18 -6.26 11.54 -8.97
N PHE A 19 -5.00 11.38 -9.36
CA PHE A 19 -4.04 12.47 -9.38
C PHE A 19 -3.29 12.60 -10.68
N SER A 20 -3.04 13.86 -11.08
CA SER A 20 -2.23 14.20 -12.25
C SER A 20 -1.16 15.23 -11.90
N ILE A 21 -0.03 15.19 -12.63
CA ILE A 21 0.96 16.27 -12.59
C ILE A 21 0.49 17.35 -13.55
N ILE A 22 0.17 18.53 -13.02
CA ILE A 22 -0.31 19.66 -13.82
C ILE A 22 0.80 20.66 -14.17
N ARG A 23 1.90 20.64 -13.43
CA ARG A 23 3.08 21.48 -13.70
C ARG A 23 4.33 20.88 -13.08
N GLN A 24 5.44 20.94 -13.80
CA GLN A 24 6.78 20.74 -13.23
C GLN A 24 7.35 22.11 -12.81
N LEU A 25 7.78 22.23 -11.55
CA LEU A 25 8.28 23.49 -10.97
C LEU A 25 9.81 23.57 -11.05
N ASP A 26 10.48 22.43 -10.82
CA ASP A 26 11.91 22.23 -11.05
C ASP A 26 12.19 20.75 -11.39
N GLU A 27 13.43 20.30 -11.35
CA GLU A 27 13.81 18.91 -11.69
C GLU A 27 13.10 17.85 -10.82
N PHE A 28 12.80 18.16 -9.55
CA PHE A 28 12.27 17.21 -8.58
C PHE A 28 11.01 17.69 -7.84
N ARG A 29 10.52 18.90 -8.13
CA ARG A 29 9.31 19.50 -7.57
C ARG A 29 8.24 19.68 -8.61
N PHE A 30 7.01 19.31 -8.24
CA PHE A 30 5.87 19.25 -9.12
C PHE A 30 4.62 19.78 -8.43
N LEU A 31 3.72 20.36 -9.21
CA LEU A 31 2.37 20.65 -8.78
C LEU A 31 1.47 19.48 -9.15
N PHE A 32 0.95 18.83 -8.12
CA PHE A 32 0.15 17.61 -8.20
C PHE A 32 -1.31 17.94 -7.85
N ARG A 33 -2.25 17.54 -8.71
CA ARG A 33 -3.66 17.87 -8.56
C ARG A 33 -4.49 16.62 -8.31
N ASN A 34 -5.44 16.71 -7.38
CA ASN A 34 -6.54 15.74 -7.26
C ASN A 34 -7.61 16.08 -8.32
N GLU A 35 -7.90 15.17 -9.24
CA GLU A 35 -8.86 15.40 -10.33
C GLU A 35 -10.32 15.42 -9.84
N TYR A 36 -10.62 14.83 -8.68
CA TYR A 36 -11.98 14.81 -8.12
C TYR A 36 -12.30 16.06 -7.30
N THR A 37 -11.34 16.55 -6.51
CA THR A 37 -11.56 17.72 -5.63
C THR A 37 -11.05 19.02 -6.23
N GLY A 38 -10.12 18.96 -7.20
CA GLY A 38 -9.42 20.11 -7.74
C GLY A 38 -8.27 20.61 -6.87
N ASP A 39 -8.06 20.02 -5.69
CA ASP A 39 -6.99 20.42 -4.78
C ASP A 39 -5.62 20.24 -5.41
N THR A 40 -4.77 21.24 -5.25
CA THR A 40 -3.38 21.20 -5.73
C THR A 40 -2.42 21.20 -4.56
N ARG A 41 -1.35 20.42 -4.69
CA ARG A 41 -0.28 20.36 -3.71
C ARG A 41 1.06 20.28 -4.40
N GLU A 42 2.01 21.04 -3.86
CA GLU A 42 3.39 20.89 -4.24
C GLU A 42 3.95 19.60 -3.64
N VAL A 43 4.58 18.78 -4.48
CA VAL A 43 5.24 17.54 -4.08
C VAL A 43 6.69 17.56 -4.53
N GLU A 44 7.57 17.01 -3.70
CA GLU A 44 8.99 16.88 -3.97
C GLU A 44 9.40 15.40 -3.95
N VAL A 45 10.15 15.00 -4.97
CA VAL A 45 10.80 13.69 -4.98
C VAL A 45 11.87 13.66 -3.89
N ALA A 46 11.69 12.74 -2.93
CA ALA A 46 12.59 12.58 -1.80
C ALA A 46 14.04 12.39 -2.29
N PRO A 47 15.03 13.12 -1.74
CA PRO A 47 16.42 13.03 -2.16
C PRO A 47 16.97 11.61 -2.38
N PRO A 48 16.75 10.62 -1.48
CA PRO A 48 17.26 9.26 -1.68
C PRO A 48 16.61 8.51 -2.84
N LEU A 49 15.44 8.96 -3.33
CA LEU A 49 14.68 8.32 -4.39
C LEU A 49 14.79 9.05 -5.74
N ARG A 50 15.52 10.16 -5.83
CA ARG A 50 15.68 10.95 -7.08
C ARG A 50 16.29 10.14 -8.22
N ARG A 51 17.31 9.35 -7.91
CA ARG A 51 17.93 8.44 -8.88
C ARG A 51 16.92 7.40 -9.39
N LEU A 52 16.18 6.77 -8.48
CA LEU A 52 15.13 5.81 -8.82
C LEU A 52 14.03 6.47 -9.68
N PHE A 53 13.63 7.71 -9.35
CA PHE A 53 12.64 8.47 -10.12
C PHE A 53 13.09 8.76 -11.55
N ALA A 54 14.36 9.11 -11.75
CA ALA A 54 14.94 9.46 -13.04
C ALA A 54 15.27 8.23 -13.92
N GLU A 55 15.74 7.14 -13.31
CA GLU A 55 16.23 5.97 -14.04
C GLU A 55 15.16 4.87 -14.23
N SER A 56 14.15 4.81 -13.36
CA SER A 56 13.09 3.80 -13.42
C SER A 56 11.83 4.33 -14.08
N LEU A 57 11.16 3.46 -14.84
CA LEU A 57 9.86 3.75 -15.44
C LEU A 57 8.73 3.50 -14.43
N ILE A 58 7.59 4.12 -14.72
CA ILE A 58 6.35 3.79 -14.03
C ILE A 58 5.98 2.33 -14.42
N PRO A 59 5.59 1.47 -13.46
CA PRO A 59 5.24 0.07 -13.75
C PRO A 59 4.08 -0.03 -14.75
N ALA A 60 4.35 -0.55 -15.95
CA ALA A 60 3.37 -0.62 -17.04
C ALA A 60 2.36 -1.77 -16.85
N GLU A 61 2.65 -2.72 -15.96
CA GLU A 61 1.75 -3.82 -15.61
C GLU A 61 0.51 -3.37 -14.81
N TRP A 62 0.49 -2.12 -14.34
CA TRP A 62 -0.60 -1.56 -13.54
C TRP A 62 -1.49 -0.66 -14.38
N GLU A 63 -2.79 -0.71 -14.12
CA GLU A 63 -3.81 -0.11 -15.00
C GLU A 63 -3.69 1.40 -15.12
N ASN A 64 -3.49 2.11 -13.99
CA ASN A 64 -3.26 3.56 -14.01
C ASN A 64 -2.45 4.01 -12.78
N PRO A 65 -1.14 3.68 -12.74
CA PRO A 65 -0.27 3.99 -11.64
C PRO A 65 -0.08 5.48 -11.42
N CYS A 66 0.13 5.86 -10.15
CA CYS A 66 0.56 7.20 -9.76
C CYS A 66 1.84 7.59 -10.53
N PRO A 67 1.95 8.82 -11.05
CA PRO A 67 3.12 9.24 -11.80
C PRO A 67 4.42 9.26 -10.97
N PHE A 68 4.32 9.28 -9.65
CA PHE A 68 5.45 9.24 -8.71
C PHE A 68 5.80 7.86 -8.18
N LEU A 69 5.12 6.82 -8.65
CA LEU A 69 5.43 5.45 -8.30
C LEU A 69 6.62 4.95 -9.11
N ARG A 70 7.56 4.29 -8.43
CA ARG A 70 8.67 3.59 -9.07
C ARG A 70 8.87 2.23 -8.46
N ARG A 71 9.32 1.27 -9.26
CA ARG A 71 9.70 -0.06 -8.79
C ARG A 71 11.21 -0.18 -8.77
N ASP A 72 11.74 -0.63 -7.64
CA ASP A 72 13.10 -1.09 -7.48
C ASP A 72 13.12 -2.59 -7.78
N GLN A 73 13.54 -2.95 -8.99
CA GLN A 73 13.57 -4.35 -9.41
C GLN A 73 14.50 -5.22 -8.55
N PRO A 74 15.74 -4.80 -8.25
CA PRO A 74 16.62 -5.54 -7.35
C PRO A 74 15.99 -5.89 -6.00
N LEU A 75 15.25 -4.97 -5.39
CA LEU A 75 14.60 -5.20 -4.09
C LEU A 75 13.21 -5.83 -4.20
N GLY A 76 12.60 -5.82 -5.39
CA GLY A 76 11.21 -6.22 -5.59
C GLY A 76 10.20 -5.28 -4.91
N LEU A 77 10.64 -4.09 -4.49
CA LEU A 77 9.84 -3.11 -3.77
C LEU A 77 9.36 -1.98 -4.68
N SER A 78 8.25 -1.35 -4.31
CA SER A 78 7.62 -0.26 -5.04
C SER A 78 7.49 0.98 -4.16
N PHE A 79 8.12 2.06 -4.58
CA PHE A 79 8.29 3.28 -3.81
C PHE A 79 7.38 4.40 -4.33
N CYS A 80 6.72 5.09 -3.40
CA CYS A 80 6.19 6.41 -3.64
C CYS A 80 7.35 7.41 -3.52
N THR A 81 7.79 7.97 -4.64
CA THR A 81 8.98 8.86 -4.65
C THR A 81 8.73 10.19 -3.95
N VAL A 82 7.47 10.61 -3.83
CA VAL A 82 7.03 11.82 -3.12
C VAL A 82 6.41 11.52 -1.74
N HIS A 83 6.76 10.37 -1.14
CA HIS A 83 6.07 9.88 0.07
C HIS A 83 5.98 10.94 1.18
N GLN A 84 7.04 11.73 1.40
CA GLN A 84 7.08 12.73 2.47
C GLN A 84 6.09 13.88 2.23
N THR A 85 6.01 14.37 0.99
CA THR A 85 5.18 15.52 0.60
C THR A 85 3.82 15.14 0.01
N ARG A 86 3.49 13.84 -0.06
CA ARG A 86 2.26 13.32 -0.68
C ARG A 86 0.99 14.05 -0.21
N PRO A 87 -0.10 14.09 -1.00
CA PRO A 87 -1.38 14.65 -0.56
C PRO A 87 -1.94 13.96 0.70
N ASP A 88 -2.78 14.67 1.47
CA ASP A 88 -3.36 14.16 2.71
C ASP A 88 -4.26 12.93 2.47
N VAL A 89 -5.01 12.92 1.36
CA VAL A 89 -5.76 11.74 0.89
C VAL A 89 -4.85 10.50 0.76
N CYS A 90 -3.61 10.66 0.29
CA CYS A 90 -2.65 9.55 0.21
C CYS A 90 -2.05 9.17 1.58
N ARG A 91 -2.13 10.03 2.60
CA ARG A 91 -1.77 9.70 3.99
C ARG A 91 -2.90 8.93 4.67
N GLU A 92 -4.14 9.28 4.36
CA GLU A 92 -5.35 8.66 4.89
C GLU A 92 -5.62 7.27 4.30
N TYR A 93 -5.19 7.03 3.05
CA TYR A 93 -5.30 5.71 2.40
C TYR A 93 -4.42 4.67 3.10
N GLN A 94 -5.00 3.95 4.06
CA GLN A 94 -4.37 2.85 4.79
C GLN A 94 -4.46 1.59 3.94
N CYS A 95 -3.46 1.41 3.06
CA CYS A 95 -3.47 0.30 2.11
C CYS A 95 -3.65 -1.04 2.84
N TRP A 96 -2.88 -1.30 3.91
CA TRP A 96 -2.99 -2.53 4.71
C TRP A 96 -2.68 -2.26 6.19
N ARG A 97 -3.52 -2.80 7.08
CA ARG A 97 -3.28 -2.82 8.54
C ARG A 97 -2.55 -4.09 8.97
N VAL A 98 -2.73 -5.19 8.24
CA VAL A 98 -2.05 -6.47 8.49
C VAL A 98 -1.63 -7.06 7.15
N LEU A 99 -0.36 -7.44 7.00
CA LEU A 99 0.15 -8.20 5.84
C LEU A 99 0.59 -9.59 6.30
N VAL A 100 0.21 -10.63 5.55
CA VAL A 100 0.54 -12.02 5.84
C VAL A 100 1.37 -12.59 4.70
N LEU A 101 2.51 -13.18 5.04
CA LEU A 101 3.48 -13.76 4.14
C LEU A 101 3.70 -15.26 4.44
N ASP A 102 3.98 -16.05 3.41
CA ASP A 102 4.48 -17.42 3.54
C ASP A 102 5.97 -17.46 3.93
N ARG A 103 6.52 -18.67 4.00
CA ARG A 103 7.91 -18.92 4.40
C ARG A 103 8.92 -18.40 3.37
N GLU A 104 8.49 -18.35 2.11
CA GLU A 104 9.25 -17.84 0.98
C GLU A 104 9.13 -16.30 0.84
N GLY A 105 8.32 -15.66 1.71
CA GLY A 105 8.11 -14.21 1.71
C GLY A 105 7.06 -13.73 0.72
N ARG A 106 6.31 -14.63 0.09
CA ARG A 106 5.20 -14.29 -0.82
C ARG A 106 3.96 -13.94 -0.02
N ARG A 107 3.17 -12.99 -0.51
CA ARG A 107 1.93 -12.55 0.11
C ARG A 107 0.84 -13.62 0.00
N VAL A 108 0.20 -13.94 1.12
CA VAL A 108 -0.92 -14.90 1.18
C VAL A 108 -2.24 -14.27 1.65
N ALA A 109 -2.16 -13.19 2.45
CA ALA A 109 -3.34 -12.45 2.88
C ALA A 109 -3.01 -11.01 3.29
N ARG A 110 -4.01 -10.14 3.30
CA ARG A 110 -3.91 -8.76 3.77
C ARG A 110 -5.22 -8.27 4.38
N VAL A 111 -5.15 -7.51 5.47
CA VAL A 111 -6.28 -6.78 6.03
C VAL A 111 -6.23 -5.34 5.56
N MET A 112 -7.31 -4.89 4.95
CA MET A 112 -7.60 -3.51 4.59
C MET A 112 -8.65 -2.93 5.54
N GLU A 113 -8.52 -1.63 5.81
CA GLU A 113 -9.47 -0.86 6.64
C GLU A 113 -9.81 -1.54 7.98
N ARG A 114 -11.11 -1.60 8.35
CA ARG A 114 -11.55 -2.07 9.67
C ARG A 114 -11.52 -3.59 9.84
N ARG A 115 -11.98 -4.36 8.84
CA ARG A 115 -12.08 -5.84 8.90
C ARG A 115 -11.99 -6.52 7.52
N TYR A 116 -11.68 -5.79 6.45
CA TYR A 116 -11.71 -6.37 5.12
C TYR A 116 -10.46 -7.21 4.90
N LEU A 117 -10.60 -8.54 4.88
CA LEU A 117 -9.51 -9.43 4.54
C LEU A 117 -9.56 -9.78 3.04
N CYS A 118 -8.45 -9.55 2.35
CA CYS A 118 -8.20 -10.08 1.02
C CYS A 118 -7.24 -11.27 1.14
N LEU A 119 -7.73 -12.46 0.78
CA LEU A 119 -6.95 -13.69 0.68
C LEU A 119 -6.44 -13.83 -0.75
N GLU A 120 -5.15 -14.06 -0.91
CA GLU A 120 -4.52 -14.36 -2.21
C GLU A 120 -4.38 -15.89 -2.39
N ASP A 121 -4.36 -16.64 -1.30
CA ASP A 121 -4.36 -18.11 -1.29
C ASP A 121 -5.78 -18.64 -1.01
N GLU A 122 -6.41 -19.20 -2.04
CA GLU A 122 -7.75 -19.80 -1.96
C GLU A 122 -7.81 -20.99 -0.98
N GLY A 123 -6.69 -21.68 -0.73
CA GLY A 123 -6.61 -22.77 0.25
C GLY A 123 -6.86 -22.33 1.69
N LEU A 124 -6.77 -21.02 1.96
CA LEU A 124 -7.03 -20.44 3.28
C LEU A 124 -8.49 -20.03 3.49
N ARG A 125 -9.31 -19.98 2.42
CA ARG A 125 -10.68 -19.44 2.48
C ARG A 125 -11.56 -20.17 3.50
N GLY A 126 -11.56 -21.51 3.50
CA GLY A 126 -12.37 -22.29 4.43
C GLY A 126 -11.98 -22.09 5.91
N LYS A 127 -10.67 -22.11 6.21
CA LYS A 127 -10.16 -21.87 7.57
C LYS A 127 -10.45 -20.45 8.05
N TRP A 128 -10.40 -19.49 7.13
CA TRP A 128 -10.73 -18.11 7.43
C TRP A 128 -12.21 -17.93 7.73
N GLU A 129 -13.11 -18.55 6.97
CA GLU A 129 -14.55 -18.45 7.22
C GLU A 129 -14.94 -19.00 8.60
N GLU A 130 -14.40 -20.16 8.97
CA GLU A 130 -14.58 -20.76 10.30
C GLU A 130 -14.05 -19.85 11.42
N PHE A 131 -12.85 -19.30 11.25
CA PHE A 131 -12.29 -18.35 12.20
C PHE A 131 -13.11 -17.05 12.28
N ARG A 132 -13.58 -16.53 11.14
CA ARG A 132 -14.28 -15.25 11.06
C ARG A 132 -15.57 -15.26 11.88
N GLU A 133 -16.28 -16.39 11.93
CA GLU A 133 -17.44 -16.56 12.79
C GLU A 133 -17.07 -16.48 14.28
N SER A 134 -15.96 -17.10 14.68
CA SER A 134 -15.48 -17.02 16.07
C SER A 134 -14.94 -15.66 16.48
N ALA A 135 -14.50 -14.85 15.51
CA ALA A 135 -14.00 -13.49 15.70
C ALA A 135 -15.09 -12.43 15.56
N ASP A 136 -16.35 -12.84 15.35
CA ASP A 136 -17.47 -11.91 15.24
C ASP A 136 -17.71 -11.20 16.58
N GLY A 137 -17.96 -9.90 16.53
CA GLY A 137 -18.05 -9.03 17.71
C GLY A 137 -16.72 -8.47 18.25
N LEU A 138 -15.55 -8.92 17.77
CA LEU A 138 -14.27 -8.29 18.11
C LEU A 138 -14.05 -6.97 17.34
N GLU A 139 -13.48 -5.97 18.01
CA GLU A 139 -13.21 -4.65 17.44
C GLU A 139 -11.79 -4.16 17.69
N GLY A 140 -11.36 -3.19 16.87
CA GLY A 140 -10.08 -2.50 17.05
C GLY A 140 -8.89 -3.43 17.20
N GLU A 141 -8.11 -3.21 18.26
CA GLU A 141 -6.88 -3.97 18.55
C GLU A 141 -7.14 -5.44 18.90
N ASP A 142 -8.30 -5.78 19.47
CA ASP A 142 -8.63 -7.15 19.82
C ASP A 142 -8.91 -8.00 18.57
N TRP A 143 -9.58 -7.41 17.59
CA TRP A 143 -9.73 -8.03 16.27
C TRP A 143 -8.38 -8.23 15.59
N ASP A 144 -7.50 -7.22 15.63
CA ASP A 144 -6.16 -7.33 15.04
C ASP A 144 -5.33 -8.43 15.70
N ARG A 145 -5.34 -8.50 17.03
CA ARG A 145 -4.64 -9.54 17.78
C ARG A 145 -5.16 -10.93 17.42
N ALA A 146 -6.47 -11.09 17.27
CA ALA A 146 -7.08 -12.36 16.89
C ALA A 146 -6.65 -12.78 15.47
N VAL A 147 -6.68 -11.87 14.50
CA VAL A 147 -6.27 -12.15 13.11
C VAL A 147 -4.77 -12.45 13.01
N ILE A 148 -3.93 -11.68 13.71
CA ILE A 148 -2.49 -11.94 13.79
C ILE A 148 -2.25 -13.34 14.40
N GLY A 149 -2.96 -13.68 15.47
CA GLY A 149 -2.88 -14.98 16.13
C GLY A 149 -3.27 -16.14 15.21
N PHE A 150 -4.38 -15.99 14.48
CA PHE A 150 -4.85 -16.96 13.48
C PHE A 150 -3.76 -17.27 12.44
N PHE A 151 -3.23 -16.25 11.77
CA PHE A 151 -2.24 -16.47 10.71
C PHE A 151 -0.89 -16.98 11.26
N ARG A 152 -0.45 -16.49 12.42
CA ARG A 152 0.76 -17.02 13.07
C ARG A 152 0.60 -18.47 13.51
N GLY A 153 -0.59 -18.85 14.00
CA GLY A 153 -0.92 -20.24 14.36
C GLY A 153 -0.87 -21.19 13.17
N LEU A 154 -1.15 -20.68 11.97
CA LEU A 154 -0.99 -21.42 10.70
C LEU A 154 0.46 -21.44 10.19
N GLY A 155 1.40 -20.78 10.88
CA GLY A 155 2.82 -20.76 10.53
C GLY A 155 3.23 -19.67 9.54
N PHE A 156 2.36 -18.67 9.31
CA PHE A 156 2.67 -17.53 8.44
C PHE A 156 3.39 -16.41 9.18
N ARG A 157 4.17 -15.62 8.43
CA ARG A 157 4.79 -14.41 8.94
C ARG A 157 3.82 -13.24 8.79
N VAL A 158 3.49 -12.58 9.91
CA VAL A 158 2.56 -11.44 9.93
C VAL A 158 3.31 -10.15 10.22
N CYS A 159 3.15 -9.15 9.34
CA CYS A 159 3.74 -7.82 9.42
C CYS A 159 2.63 -6.79 9.71
N VAL A 160 2.79 -6.01 10.78
CA VAL A 160 1.87 -4.96 11.25
C VAL A 160 2.60 -3.65 11.43
#